data_AF-B1AQT4-F1
#
_entry.id   AF-B1AQT4-F1
#
_cell.length_a   1.000
_cell.length_b   1.000
_cell.length_c   1.000
_cell.angle_alpha   90.00
_cell.angle_beta   90.00
_cell.angle_gamma   90.00
#
_symmetry.space_group_name_H-M   'P 1'
#
loop_
_entity.id
_entity.type
_entity.pdbx_description
1 polymer ?
#
loop_
_entity_poly.entity_id
_entity_poly.type
_entity_poly.pdbx_seq_one_letter_code
_entity_poly.pdbx_strand_id
1 'polypeptide(L)'
;METLSFPRYNVAEIVIHIRNKILTGADGKNLTKNDLYPNPKPEVLHMIYMRALQIVYGIRLEHFYMMPVNSEVMYPHLMEGFLPFSNLVTHLDSFLPICRVNDFETADILCPKAKRTSRFLSGIINFIHFREACRETYMEFLWQYKSSADKMQQLNAAHQEALMKLERLDSVPVEEQEEFKQLSDGIQELQQSLNQDFHQKT
;
A
#
# COMPACT_ATOMS: atom_id res chain seq x y z
N MET A 1 7.35 41.18 -2.92
CA MET A 1 6.87 40.20 -1.92
C MET A 1 6.80 38.86 -2.62
N GLU A 2 7.45 37.82 -2.11
CA GLU A 2 7.22 36.45 -2.62
C GLU A 2 5.74 36.09 -2.36
N THR A 3 4.95 35.96 -3.42
CA THR A 3 3.59 35.43 -3.34
C THR A 3 3.70 33.93 -3.12
N LEU A 4 3.64 33.52 -1.86
CA LEU A 4 3.65 32.10 -1.50
C LEU A 4 2.30 31.49 -1.86
N SER A 5 2.30 30.37 -2.56
CA SER A 5 1.08 29.70 -3.04
C SER A 5 0.33 28.94 -1.93
N PHE A 6 0.78 29.02 -0.68
CA PHE A 6 0.23 28.29 0.45
C PHE A 6 0.27 29.12 1.75
N PRO A 7 -0.67 28.89 2.69
CA PRO A 7 -0.69 29.57 3.98
C PRO A 7 0.59 29.32 4.78
N ARG A 8 1.13 30.37 5.40
CA ARG A 8 2.23 30.23 6.36
C ARG A 8 1.69 30.15 7.78
N TYR A 9 2.21 29.18 8.51
CA TYR A 9 1.97 29.04 9.94
C TYR A 9 3.05 29.77 10.71
N ASN A 10 2.69 30.34 11.86
CA ASN A 10 3.68 30.82 12.81
C ASN A 10 4.37 29.63 13.50
N VAL A 11 5.50 29.86 14.18
CA VAL A 11 6.29 28.78 14.80
C VAL A 11 5.49 27.99 15.84
N ALA A 12 4.54 28.63 16.54
CA ALA A 12 3.71 27.94 17.52
C ALA A 12 2.77 26.92 16.86
N GLU A 13 2.09 27.35 15.79
CA GLU A 13 1.22 26.49 14.98
C GLU A 13 2.02 25.37 14.32
N ILE A 14 3.20 25.66 13.77
CA ILE A 14 4.10 24.67 13.17
C ILE A 14 4.40 23.55 14.19
N VAL A 15 4.79 23.90 15.42
CA VAL A 15 5.07 22.91 16.47
C VAL A 15 3.85 22.04 16.75
N ILE A 16 2.66 22.63 16.83
CA ILE A 16 1.41 21.89 17.08
C ILE A 16 1.12 20.91 15.93
N HIS A 17 1.19 21.36 14.69
CA HIS A 17 0.96 20.50 13.53
C HIS A 17 1.98 19.36 13.44
N ILE A 18 3.28 19.66 13.65
CA ILE A 18 4.33 18.64 13.64
C ILE A 18 4.09 17.59 14.73
N ARG A 19 3.74 18.00 15.96
CA ARG A 19 3.42 17.09 17.06
C ARG A 19 2.23 16.17 16.78
N ASN A 20 1.24 16.69 16.07
CA ASN A 20 0.00 15.96 15.82
C ASN A 20 0.08 15.05 14.59
N LYS A 21 0.89 15.42 13.59
CA LYS A 21 0.84 14.82 12.25
C LYS A 21 2.14 14.18 11.78
N ILE A 22 3.29 14.52 12.36
CA ILE A 22 4.60 14.09 11.88
C ILE A 22 5.38 13.31 12.94
N LEU A 23 5.60 13.91 14.11
CA LEU A 23 6.32 13.28 15.21
C LEU A 23 5.36 12.50 16.12
N THR A 24 5.90 11.51 16.83
CA THR A 24 5.13 10.59 17.69
C THR A 24 5.81 10.44 19.05
N GLY A 25 5.03 10.21 20.10
CA GLY A 25 5.57 9.87 21.42
C GLY A 25 6.47 10.96 22.03
N ALA A 26 7.65 10.56 22.50
CA ALA A 26 8.62 11.45 23.14
C ALA A 26 9.15 12.54 22.19
N ASP A 27 9.40 12.20 20.92
CA ASP A 27 9.94 13.14 19.93
C ASP A 27 9.02 14.35 19.73
N GLY A 28 7.70 14.12 19.68
CA GLY A 28 6.71 15.20 19.61
C GLY A 28 6.65 16.01 20.90
N LYS A 29 6.60 15.35 22.06
CA LYS A 29 6.52 16.02 23.37
C LYS A 29 7.72 16.95 23.61
N ASN A 30 8.91 16.51 23.20
CA ASN A 30 10.16 17.24 23.40
C ASN A 30 10.37 18.38 22.40
N LEU A 31 9.69 18.38 21.25
CA LEU A 31 9.79 19.47 20.27
C LEU A 31 9.25 20.78 20.85
N THR A 32 10.06 21.83 20.90
CA THR A 32 9.65 23.17 21.36
C THR A 32 9.83 24.24 20.28
N LYS A 33 9.31 25.45 20.52
CA LYS A 33 9.51 26.60 19.61
C LYS A 33 10.99 26.97 19.45
N ASN A 34 11.76 26.83 20.53
CA ASN A 34 13.19 27.19 20.56
C ASN A 34 14.05 26.28 19.68
N ASP A 35 13.56 25.08 19.35
CA ASP A 35 14.25 24.18 18.44
C ASP A 35 14.09 24.59 16.97
N LEU A 36 13.14 25.48 16.66
CA LEU A 36 12.83 25.94 15.30
C LEU A 36 13.06 27.44 15.09
N TYR A 37 13.13 28.24 16.15
CA TYR A 37 13.32 29.68 16.09
C TYR A 37 13.96 30.21 17.39
N PRO A 38 14.87 31.20 17.34
CA PRO A 38 15.38 31.89 16.16
C PRO A 38 16.47 31.12 15.40
N ASN A 39 17.08 30.12 16.04
CA ASN A 39 18.14 29.30 15.47
C ASN A 39 17.64 27.85 15.39
N PRO A 40 17.19 27.38 14.23
CA PRO A 40 16.69 26.02 14.09
C PRO A 40 17.81 25.01 14.36
N LYS A 41 17.52 23.96 15.14
CA LYS A 41 18.45 22.87 15.41
C LYS A 41 18.49 21.91 14.22
N PRO A 42 19.63 21.73 13.53
CA PRO A 42 19.73 20.85 12.37
C PRO A 42 19.23 19.44 12.65
N GLU A 43 19.60 18.83 13.78
CA GLU A 43 19.23 17.48 14.18
C GLU A 43 17.71 17.30 14.35
N VAL A 44 17.03 18.33 14.86
CA VAL A 44 15.56 18.32 15.01
C VAL A 44 14.90 18.40 13.64
N LEU A 45 15.44 19.20 12.72
CA LEU A 45 14.94 19.28 11.34
C LEU A 45 15.17 18.00 10.56
N HIS A 46 16.33 17.36 10.70
CA HIS A 46 16.60 16.05 10.10
C HIS A 46 15.51 15.05 10.51
N MET A 47 15.22 14.97 11.82
CA MET A 47 14.17 14.09 12.33
C MET A 47 12.81 14.42 11.71
N ILE A 48 12.40 15.70 11.69
CA ILE A 48 11.11 16.11 11.13
C ILE A 48 11.01 15.76 9.64
N TYR A 49 12.04 16.07 8.84
CA TYR A 49 12.04 15.80 7.41
C TYR A 49 12.06 14.30 7.10
N MET A 50 12.89 13.53 7.80
CA MET A 50 12.89 12.06 7.66
C MET A 50 11.51 11.49 7.98
N ARG A 51 10.90 11.88 9.11
CA ARG A 51 9.56 11.42 9.48
C ARG A 51 8.50 11.82 8.45
N ALA A 52 8.57 13.03 7.89
CA ALA A 52 7.66 13.46 6.84
C ALA A 52 7.78 12.58 5.58
N LEU A 53 9.01 12.29 5.14
CA LEU A 53 9.25 11.41 3.99
C LEU A 53 8.76 9.97 4.25
N GLN A 54 8.97 9.44 5.45
CA GLN A 54 8.44 8.13 5.85
C GLN A 54 6.90 8.08 5.77
N ILE A 55 6.21 9.15 6.19
CA ILE A 55 4.74 9.23 6.15
C ILE A 55 4.22 9.33 4.71
N VAL A 56 4.90 10.10 3.87
CA VAL A 56 4.45 10.39 2.50
C VAL A 56 4.79 9.27 1.54
N TYR A 57 6.05 8.81 1.54
CA TYR A 57 6.55 7.81 0.59
C TYR A 57 6.55 6.38 1.16
N GLY A 58 6.25 6.18 2.45
CA GLY A 58 6.27 4.85 3.05
C GLY A 58 7.66 4.25 3.21
N ILE A 59 8.71 5.07 3.12
CA ILE A 59 10.10 4.62 3.32
C ILE A 59 10.38 4.37 4.81
N ARG A 60 11.35 3.49 5.08
CA ARG A 60 11.88 3.17 6.42
C ARG A 60 13.23 3.82 6.68
N LEU A 61 13.67 3.86 7.94
CA LEU A 61 14.96 4.42 8.36
C LEU A 61 16.15 3.84 7.58
N GLU A 62 16.17 2.53 7.35
CA GLU A 62 17.23 1.84 6.60
C GLU A 62 17.47 2.40 5.19
N HIS A 63 16.44 2.95 4.53
CA HIS A 63 16.60 3.52 3.18
C HIS A 63 17.48 4.77 3.20
N PHE A 64 17.57 5.47 4.33
CA PHE A 64 18.48 6.62 4.49
C PHE A 64 19.94 6.20 4.63
N TYR A 65 20.22 4.92 4.89
CA TYR A 65 21.57 4.36 5.01
C TYR A 65 22.01 3.61 3.74
N MET A 66 21.28 3.74 2.64
CA MET A 66 21.66 3.11 1.37
C MET A 66 22.86 3.84 0.75
N MET A 67 23.91 3.09 0.43
CA MET A 67 25.09 3.61 -0.25
C MET A 67 24.95 3.44 -1.77
N PRO A 68 25.20 4.48 -2.59
CA PRO A 68 25.24 4.33 -4.04
C PRO A 68 26.29 3.29 -4.45
N VAL A 69 25.93 2.41 -5.38
CA VAL A 69 26.79 1.29 -5.83
C VAL A 69 28.10 1.74 -6.49
N ASN A 70 28.12 2.94 -7.07
CA ASN A 70 29.27 3.50 -7.79
C ASN A 70 30.06 4.53 -6.96
N SER A 71 30.00 4.46 -5.62
CA SER A 71 30.66 5.46 -4.76
C SER A 71 32.18 5.27 -4.62
N GLU A 72 32.72 4.11 -5.00
CA GLU A 72 34.16 3.76 -4.98
C GLU A 72 34.93 4.25 -3.73
N VAL A 73 34.27 4.22 -2.56
CA VAL A 73 34.87 4.68 -1.30
C VAL A 73 35.80 3.62 -0.71
N MET A 74 37.00 4.02 -0.30
CA MET A 74 37.99 3.13 0.30
C MET A 74 37.52 2.50 1.63
N TYR A 75 36.74 3.25 2.42
CA TYR A 75 36.25 2.83 3.74
C TYR A 75 34.73 3.08 3.88
N PRO A 76 33.88 2.14 3.42
CA PRO A 76 32.42 2.29 3.44
C PRO A 76 31.80 2.59 4.81
N HIS A 77 32.28 1.94 5.86
CA HIS A 77 31.76 2.08 7.22
C HIS A 77 31.92 3.49 7.79
N LEU A 78 32.90 4.27 7.33
CA LEU A 78 33.06 5.67 7.74
C LEU A 78 32.00 6.60 7.14
N MET A 79 31.29 6.15 6.09
CA MET A 79 30.26 6.94 5.42
C MET A 79 28.89 6.84 6.09
N GLU A 80 28.69 5.91 7.04
CA GLU A 80 27.39 5.68 7.69
C GLU A 80 26.80 6.94 8.34
N GLY A 81 27.64 7.83 8.86
CA GLY A 81 27.19 9.12 9.42
C GLY A 81 26.72 10.12 8.36
N PHE A 82 27.22 10.03 7.13
CA PHE A 82 26.91 10.93 6.02
C PHE A 82 25.73 10.43 5.15
N LEU A 83 25.54 9.12 5.04
CA LEU A 83 24.49 8.53 4.20
C LEU A 83 23.09 9.08 4.52
N PRO A 84 22.66 9.23 5.80
CA PRO A 84 21.35 9.79 6.11
C PRO A 84 21.16 11.21 5.60
N PHE A 85 22.20 12.04 5.68
CA PHE A 85 22.18 13.39 5.12
C PHE A 85 22.05 13.37 3.60
N SER A 86 22.91 12.60 2.92
CA SER A 86 22.95 12.51 1.45
C SER A 86 21.61 12.01 0.88
N ASN A 87 21.09 10.92 1.46
CA ASN A 87 19.80 10.39 1.07
C ASN A 87 18.66 11.36 1.43
N LEU A 88 18.70 12.03 2.58
CA LEU A 88 17.68 13.02 2.96
C LEU A 88 17.59 14.15 1.93
N VAL A 89 18.72 14.73 1.52
CA VAL A 89 18.76 15.78 0.49
C VAL A 89 18.13 15.27 -0.80
N THR A 90 18.54 14.10 -1.28
CA THR A 90 18.03 13.51 -2.52
C THR A 90 16.51 13.35 -2.51
N HIS A 91 15.94 12.89 -1.39
CA HIS A 91 14.49 12.73 -1.27
C HIS A 91 13.77 14.08 -1.12
N LEU A 92 14.37 15.06 -0.43
CA LEU A 92 13.80 16.40 -0.28
C LEU A 92 13.77 17.18 -1.59
N ASP A 93 14.76 17.02 -2.46
CA ASP A 93 14.78 17.61 -3.81
C ASP A 93 13.55 17.20 -4.63
N SER A 94 13.07 15.97 -4.45
CA SER A 94 11.85 15.48 -5.10
C SER A 94 10.58 15.89 -4.35
N PHE A 95 10.61 15.85 -3.01
CA PHE A 95 9.41 16.06 -2.18
C PHE A 95 9.00 17.52 -2.02
N LEU A 96 9.96 18.44 -1.85
CA LEU A 96 9.67 19.84 -1.56
C LEU A 96 8.96 20.56 -2.73
N PRO A 97 9.26 20.28 -4.02
CA PRO A 97 8.47 20.81 -5.13
C PRO A 97 6.99 20.43 -5.06
N ILE A 98 6.67 19.21 -4.60
CA ILE A 98 5.28 18.77 -4.38
C ILE A 98 4.63 19.62 -3.29
N CYS A 99 5.40 19.98 -2.26
CA CYS A 99 5.00 20.90 -1.18
C CYS A 99 5.06 22.39 -1.60
N ARG A 100 5.25 22.69 -2.89
CA ARG A 100 5.36 24.04 -3.48
C ARG A 100 6.59 24.84 -3.03
N VAL A 101 7.67 24.14 -2.70
CA VAL A 101 8.98 24.71 -2.36
C VAL A 101 9.98 24.26 -3.41
N ASN A 102 10.42 25.19 -4.27
CA ASN A 102 11.30 24.87 -5.41
C ASN A 102 12.74 25.37 -5.24
N ASP A 103 13.03 26.09 -4.15
CA ASP A 103 14.32 26.75 -3.90
C ASP A 103 15.06 26.12 -2.71
N PHE A 104 14.91 24.81 -2.52
CA PHE A 104 15.62 24.07 -1.48
C PHE A 104 17.10 23.91 -1.85
N GLU A 105 17.97 24.04 -0.85
CA GLU A 105 19.41 23.87 -0.98
C GLU A 105 19.95 22.97 0.14
N THR A 106 21.09 22.32 -0.08
CA THR A 106 21.77 21.50 0.96
C THR A 106 22.07 22.30 2.23
N ALA A 107 22.33 23.61 2.10
CA ALA A 107 22.55 24.52 3.22
C ALA A 107 21.33 24.64 4.14
N ASP A 108 20.10 24.39 3.65
CA ASP A 108 18.89 24.43 4.49
C ASP A 108 18.82 23.28 5.50
N ILE A 109 19.64 22.25 5.31
CA ILE A 109 19.80 21.12 6.22
C ILE A 109 21.00 21.32 7.14
N LEU A 110 22.15 21.72 6.58
CA LEU A 110 23.40 21.90 7.35
C LEU A 110 23.40 23.17 8.20
N CYS A 111 22.80 24.26 7.69
CA CYS A 111 22.85 25.60 8.27
C CYS A 111 21.47 26.29 8.15
N PRO A 112 20.44 25.74 8.84
CA PRO A 112 19.06 26.15 8.65
C PRO A 112 18.81 27.60 9.09
N LYS A 113 18.02 28.34 8.32
CA LYS A 113 17.60 29.72 8.62
C LYS A 113 16.13 29.74 9.00
N ALA A 114 15.79 30.28 10.17
CA ALA A 114 14.45 30.19 10.74
C ALA A 114 13.30 30.59 9.80
N LYS A 115 13.44 31.71 9.05
CA LYS A 115 12.41 32.13 8.09
C LYS A 115 12.25 31.14 6.93
N ARG A 116 13.33 30.54 6.42
CA ARG A 116 13.28 29.54 5.34
C ARG A 116 12.70 28.23 5.85
N THR A 117 13.22 27.73 6.97
CA THR A 117 12.73 26.53 7.64
C THR A 117 11.22 26.60 7.94
N SER A 118 10.73 27.71 8.49
CA SER A 118 9.29 27.90 8.73
C SER A 118 8.47 27.88 7.43
N ARG A 119 9.02 28.37 6.30
CA ARG A 119 8.38 28.27 4.97
C ARG A 119 8.20 26.81 4.58
N PHE A 120 9.28 26.05 4.69
CA PHE A 120 9.32 24.66 4.22
C PHE A 120 8.41 23.78 5.05
N LEU A 121 8.48 23.91 6.38
CA LEU A 121 7.58 23.20 7.30
C LEU A 121 6.12 23.56 7.02
N SER A 122 5.81 24.82 6.71
CA SER A 122 4.44 25.20 6.33
C SER A 122 3.98 24.52 5.03
N GLY A 123 4.84 24.46 4.00
CA GLY A 123 4.54 23.74 2.76
C GLY A 123 4.25 22.26 2.99
N ILE A 124 5.11 21.59 3.78
CA ILE A 124 4.96 20.18 4.15
C ILE A 124 3.65 19.95 4.91
N ILE A 125 3.35 20.78 5.93
CA ILE A 125 2.12 20.67 6.72
C ILE A 125 0.89 20.80 5.82
N ASN A 126 0.88 21.78 4.91
CA ASN A 126 -0.24 21.97 3.97
C ASN A 126 -0.42 20.77 3.05
N PHE A 127 0.68 20.21 2.52
CA PHE A 127 0.61 18.99 1.72
C PHE A 127 0.06 17.80 2.51
N ILE A 128 0.49 17.63 3.77
CA ILE A 128 0.00 16.54 4.63
C ILE A 128 -1.50 16.69 4.88
N HIS A 129 -2.00 17.88 5.20
CA HIS A 129 -3.44 18.11 5.35
C HIS A 129 -4.22 17.78 4.07
N PHE A 130 -3.72 18.23 2.91
CA PHE A 130 -4.33 17.92 1.62
C PHE A 130 -4.37 16.41 1.35
N ARG A 131 -3.24 15.72 1.58
CA ARG A 131 -3.15 14.26 1.43
C ARG A 131 -4.11 13.53 2.37
N GLU A 132 -4.27 13.99 3.61
CA GLU A 132 -5.23 13.39 4.55
C GLU A 132 -6.67 13.50 4.04
N ALA A 133 -7.06 14.66 3.50
CA ALA A 133 -8.37 14.84 2.88
C ALA A 133 -8.54 13.92 1.66
N CYS A 134 -7.54 13.81 0.79
CA CYS A 134 -7.59 12.89 -0.35
C CYS A 134 -7.61 11.41 0.09
N ARG A 135 -6.97 11.07 1.22
CA ARG A 135 -6.87 9.69 1.71
C ARG A 135 -8.23 9.13 2.08
N GLU A 136 -9.14 9.94 2.62
CA GLU A 136 -10.50 9.51 2.94
C GLU A 136 -11.22 8.98 1.70
N THR A 137 -11.28 9.82 0.64
CA THR A 137 -11.86 9.43 -0.66
C THR A 137 -11.16 8.22 -1.27
N TYR A 138 -9.82 8.19 -1.22
CA TYR A 138 -9.06 7.05 -1.75
C TYR A 138 -9.36 5.74 -1.02
N MET A 139 -9.46 5.78 0.31
CA MET A 139 -9.75 4.58 1.11
C MET A 139 -11.16 4.06 0.86
N GLU A 140 -12.13 4.93 0.59
CA GLU A 140 -13.48 4.53 0.18
C GLU A 140 -13.44 3.74 -1.15
N PHE A 141 -12.76 4.26 -2.17
CA PHE A 141 -12.59 3.55 -3.44
C PHE A 141 -11.85 2.22 -3.28
N LEU A 142 -10.78 2.21 -2.49
CA LEU A 142 -10.01 1.00 -2.22
C LEU A 142 -10.88 -0.07 -1.55
N TRP A 143 -11.71 0.33 -0.58
CA TRP A 143 -12.64 -0.56 0.09
C TRP A 143 -13.68 -1.15 -0.86
N GLN A 144 -14.30 -0.32 -1.71
CA GLN A 144 -15.28 -0.77 -2.70
C GLN A 144 -14.68 -1.77 -3.69
N TYR A 145 -13.47 -1.51 -4.16
CA TYR A 145 -12.75 -2.41 -5.07
C TYR A 145 -12.45 -3.74 -4.38
N LYS A 146 -11.92 -3.70 -3.15
CA LYS A 146 -11.61 -4.91 -2.38
C LYS A 146 -12.86 -5.75 -2.13
N SER A 147 -13.97 -5.12 -1.71
CA SER A 147 -15.23 -5.83 -1.49
C SER A 147 -15.76 -6.50 -2.77
N SER A 148 -15.62 -5.84 -3.92
CA SER A 148 -16.00 -6.42 -5.21
C SER A 148 -15.10 -7.61 -5.60
N ALA A 149 -13.79 -7.51 -5.36
CA ALA A 149 -12.85 -8.60 -5.60
C ALA A 149 -13.14 -9.82 -4.70
N ASP A 150 -13.44 -9.59 -3.42
CA ASP A 150 -13.81 -10.64 -2.47
C ASP A 150 -15.11 -11.36 -2.89
N LYS A 151 -16.12 -10.61 -3.35
CA LYS A 151 -17.37 -11.18 -3.90
C LYS A 151 -17.13 -12.01 -5.15
N MET A 152 -16.27 -11.53 -6.06
CA MET A 152 -15.90 -12.28 -7.26
C MET A 152 -15.21 -13.60 -6.91
N GLN A 153 -14.30 -13.58 -5.92
CA GLN A 153 -13.65 -14.79 -5.45
C GLN A 153 -14.65 -15.78 -4.83
N GLN A 154 -15.61 -15.29 -4.03
CA GLN A 154 -16.69 -16.11 -3.47
C GLN A 154 -17.58 -16.74 -4.55
N LEU A 155 -17.98 -15.95 -5.54
CA LEU A 155 -18.79 -16.44 -6.67
C LEU A 155 -18.04 -17.48 -7.49
N ASN A 156 -16.75 -17.27 -7.76
CA ASN A 156 -15.93 -18.24 -8.47
C ASN A 156 -15.79 -19.56 -7.70
N ALA A 157 -15.61 -19.50 -6.37
CA ALA A 157 -15.57 -20.70 -5.54
C ALA A 157 -16.91 -21.45 -5.55
N ALA A 158 -18.04 -20.73 -5.40
CA ALA A 158 -19.36 -21.33 -5.47
C ALA A 158 -19.67 -21.92 -6.86
N HIS A 159 -19.22 -21.27 -7.92
CA HIS A 159 -19.35 -21.75 -9.28
C HIS A 159 -18.58 -23.07 -9.50
N GLN A 160 -17.32 -23.15 -9.02
CA GLN A 160 -16.54 -24.38 -9.08
C GLN A 160 -17.19 -25.52 -8.28
N GLU A 161 -17.71 -25.23 -7.08
CA GLU A 161 -18.43 -26.22 -6.27
C GLU A 161 -19.70 -26.73 -6.99
N ALA A 162 -20.45 -25.82 -7.62
CA ALA A 162 -21.65 -26.19 -8.38
C ALA A 162 -21.30 -27.07 -9.60
N LEU A 163 -20.20 -26.77 -10.31
CA LEU A 163 -19.71 -27.60 -11.41
C LEU A 163 -19.34 -29.01 -10.93
N MET A 164 -18.63 -29.14 -9.80
CA MET A 164 -18.30 -30.45 -9.23
C MET A 164 -19.55 -31.25 -8.83
N LYS A 165 -20.61 -30.58 -8.34
CA LYS A 165 -21.87 -31.24 -8.01
C LYS A 165 -22.63 -31.70 -9.25
N LEU A 166 -22.64 -30.90 -10.31
CA LEU A 166 -23.22 -31.30 -11.61
C LEU A 166 -22.50 -32.52 -12.18
N GLU A 167 -21.17 -32.52 -12.19
CA GLU A 167 -20.38 -33.65 -12.68
C GLU A 167 -20.68 -34.95 -11.90
N ARG A 168 -20.89 -34.86 -10.57
CA ARG A 168 -21.30 -36.00 -9.75
C ARG A 168 -22.73 -36.48 -10.03
N LEU A 169 -23.63 -35.60 -10.43
CA LEU A 169 -25.02 -35.96 -10.76
C LEU A 169 -25.12 -36.56 -12.17
N ASP A 170 -24.31 -36.06 -13.11
CA ASP A 170 -24.26 -36.57 -14.49
C ASP A 170 -23.49 -37.91 -14.59
N SER A 171 -22.67 -38.24 -13.60
CA SER A 171 -22.04 -39.55 -13.52
C SER A 171 -23.05 -40.61 -13.06
N VAL A 172 -23.39 -41.54 -13.94
CA VAL A 172 -24.20 -42.73 -13.58
C VAL A 172 -23.36 -43.62 -12.67
N PRO A 173 -23.85 -44.00 -11.46
CA PRO A 173 -23.17 -44.95 -10.61
C PRO A 173 -22.95 -46.28 -11.35
N VAL A 174 -21.75 -46.85 -11.24
CA VAL A 174 -21.38 -48.11 -11.92
C VAL A 174 -22.35 -49.24 -11.58
N GLU A 175 -22.87 -49.26 -10.34
CA GLU A 175 -23.86 -50.20 -9.84
C GLU A 175 -25.20 -50.10 -10.60
N GLU A 176 -25.72 -48.88 -10.78
CA GLU A 176 -26.96 -48.66 -11.54
C GLU A 176 -26.79 -48.99 -13.02
N GLN A 177 -25.59 -48.81 -13.57
CA GLN A 177 -25.29 -49.12 -14.96
C GLN A 177 -25.18 -50.63 -15.21
N GLU A 178 -24.66 -51.39 -14.24
CA GLU A 178 -24.71 -52.86 -14.26
C GLU A 178 -26.13 -53.39 -14.08
N GLU A 179 -26.93 -52.82 -13.17
CA GLU A 179 -28.33 -53.21 -12.98
C GLU A 179 -29.17 -52.93 -14.24
N PHE A 180 -29.01 -51.77 -14.87
CA PHE A 180 -29.68 -51.47 -16.15
C PHE A 180 -29.31 -52.47 -17.24
N LYS A 181 -28.05 -52.90 -17.27
CA LYS A 181 -27.56 -53.85 -18.26
C LYS A 181 -28.15 -55.25 -18.01
N GLN A 182 -28.14 -55.72 -16.76
CA GLN A 182 -28.76 -56.99 -16.38
C GLN A 182 -30.27 -57.00 -16.69
N LEU A 183 -30.97 -55.89 -16.42
CA LEU A 183 -32.40 -55.78 -16.71
C LEU A 183 -32.68 -55.75 -18.21
N SER A 184 -31.84 -55.05 -18.99
CA SER A 184 -31.93 -55.01 -20.45
C SER A 184 -31.70 -56.38 -21.08
N ASP A 185 -30.67 -57.10 -20.61
CA ASP A 185 -30.35 -58.44 -21.09
C ASP A 185 -31.50 -59.40 -20.77
N GLY A 186 -32.07 -59.34 -19.56
CA GLY A 186 -33.24 -60.14 -19.16
C GLY A 186 -34.51 -59.84 -19.98
N ILE A 187 -34.76 -58.58 -20.33
CA ILE A 187 -35.86 -58.20 -21.24
C ILE A 187 -35.65 -58.80 -22.63
N GLN A 188 -34.41 -58.79 -23.12
CA GLN A 188 -34.07 -59.30 -24.45
C GLN A 188 -34.22 -60.82 -24.53
N GLU A 189 -33.82 -61.55 -23.47
CA GLU A 189 -34.06 -62.99 -23.34
C GLU A 189 -35.56 -63.33 -23.26
N LEU A 190 -36.33 -62.55 -22.50
CA LEU A 190 -37.79 -62.71 -22.43
C LEU A 190 -38.47 -62.45 -23.79
N GLN A 191 -38.01 -61.45 -24.56
CA GLN A 191 -38.52 -61.22 -25.91
C GLN A 191 -38.17 -62.35 -26.88
N GLN A 192 -36.96 -62.92 -26.78
CA GLN A 192 -36.55 -64.05 -27.62
C GLN A 192 -37.36 -65.30 -27.31
N SER A 193 -37.54 -65.63 -26.04
CA SER A 193 -38.37 -66.78 -25.61
C SER A 193 -39.83 -66.60 -26.00
N LEU A 194 -40.41 -65.40 -25.82
CA LEU A 194 -41.79 -65.13 -26.24
C LEU A 194 -41.97 -65.28 -27.76
N ASN A 195 -41.02 -64.79 -28.57
CA ASN A 195 -41.05 -64.96 -30.02
C ASN A 195 -40.90 -66.44 -30.43
N GLN A 196 -40.05 -67.21 -29.75
CA GLN A 196 -39.90 -68.65 -29.98
C GLN A 196 -41.19 -69.41 -29.64
N ASP A 197 -41.85 -69.08 -28.53
CA ASP A 197 -43.12 -69.68 -28.12
C ASP A 197 -44.27 -69.33 -29.07
N PHE A 198 -44.28 -68.11 -29.62
CA PHE A 198 -45.24 -67.73 -30.68
C PHE A 198 -45.00 -68.51 -31.98
N HIS A 199 -43.74 -68.75 -32.35
CA HIS A 199 -43.39 -69.53 -33.54
C HIS A 199 -43.66 -71.04 -33.40
N GLN A 200 -43.72 -71.58 -32.18
CA GLN A 200 -44.04 -73.00 -31.95
C GLN A 200 -45.56 -73.29 -31.87
N LYS A 201 -46.40 -72.27 -31.71
CA LYS A 201 -47.87 -72.41 -31.58
C LYS A 201 -48.65 -72.11 -32.87
N THR A 202 -47.96 -71.90 -33.99
CA THR A 202 -48.55 -71.73 -35.34
C THR A 202 -48.19 -72.93 -36.20
#